data_AF-A0A1H6NKK6-F1
#
_entry.id   AF-A0A1H6NKK6-F1
#
_cell.length_a   1.000
_cell.length_b   1.000
_cell.length_c   1.000
_cell.angle_alpha   90.00
_cell.angle_beta   90.00
_cell.angle_gamma   90.00
#
_symmetry.space_group_name_H-M   'P 1'
#
loop_
_entity.id
_entity.type
_entity.pdbx_description
1 polymer ?
#
loop_
_entity_poly.entity_id
_entity_poly.type
_entity_poly.pdbx_seq_one_letter_code
_entity_poly.pdbx_strand_id
1 'polypeptide(L)'
;MGIADKAVPVNADRSNFNFTMLSNAKPQHGQCPVKIDFSARAAEPRDAIKGQIARIYFYMHDRYDLNMSRQQQQLLMAWDKQFPVTEWERERDRRIAKRMGHSNPFVTGERTWSLGHKNRAEGVVTQLLSRQTQQTHAPIEIKTSFKTDCCSIAPIPFCAT
;
A
#
# COMPACT_ATOMS: atom_id res chain seq x y z
N MET A 1 -5.54 -42.42 27.29
CA MET A 1 -5.63 -42.28 25.83
C MET A 1 -5.75 -40.78 25.54
N GLY A 2 -4.60 -40.10 25.41
CA GLY A 2 -4.54 -38.64 25.32
C GLY A 2 -4.76 -38.20 23.88
N ILE A 3 -5.80 -37.41 23.67
CA ILE A 3 -6.19 -36.72 22.43
C ILE A 3 -5.04 -35.85 21.91
N ALA A 4 -4.12 -36.47 21.19
CA ALA A 4 -3.47 -35.83 20.06
C ALA A 4 -4.45 -35.81 18.87
N ASP A 5 -4.20 -34.95 17.87
CA ASP A 5 -4.72 -35.10 16.50
C ASP A 5 -5.92 -34.24 16.08
N LYS A 6 -5.96 -32.97 16.50
CA LYS A 6 -6.30 -31.92 15.56
C LYS A 6 -5.19 -30.88 15.53
N ALA A 7 -4.27 -31.05 14.57
CA ALA A 7 -3.37 -29.97 14.19
C ALA A 7 -4.24 -28.86 13.57
N VAL A 8 -4.63 -27.88 14.37
CA VAL A 8 -5.34 -26.70 13.87
C VAL A 8 -4.37 -25.94 12.95
N PRO A 9 -4.81 -25.51 11.75
CA PRO A 9 -3.97 -24.72 10.87
C PRO A 9 -3.51 -23.44 11.57
N VAL A 10 -2.22 -23.09 11.45
CA VAL A 10 -1.63 -21.89 12.07
C VAL A 10 -2.44 -20.62 11.79
N ASN A 11 -3.04 -20.52 10.60
CA ASN A 11 -3.91 -19.38 10.25
C ASN A 11 -5.14 -19.27 11.16
N ALA A 12 -5.77 -20.39 11.49
CA ALA A 12 -6.95 -20.41 12.35
C ALA A 12 -6.58 -20.00 13.80
N ASP A 13 -5.48 -20.53 14.34
CA ASP A 13 -5.04 -20.19 15.69
C ASP A 13 -4.50 -18.75 15.81
N ARG A 14 -3.82 -18.24 14.78
CA ARG A 14 -3.34 -16.85 14.76
C ARG A 14 -4.50 -15.85 14.73
N SER A 15 -5.62 -16.19 14.09
CA SER A 15 -6.81 -15.34 14.02
C SER A 15 -6.45 -13.88 13.59
N ASN A 16 -6.91 -12.89 14.34
CA ASN A 16 -6.55 -11.48 14.21
C ASN A 16 -5.61 -11.00 15.33
N PHE A 17 -4.81 -11.90 15.91
CA PHE A 17 -3.90 -11.57 17.00
C PHE A 17 -2.73 -10.70 16.53
N ASN A 18 -2.34 -9.77 17.39
CA ASN A 18 -1.17 -8.94 17.15
C ASN A 18 0.10 -9.79 17.27
N PHE A 19 1.11 -9.41 16.50
CA PHE A 19 2.42 -10.04 16.62
C PHE A 19 3.18 -9.48 17.81
N THR A 20 3.80 -10.36 18.60
CA THR A 20 4.62 -10.00 19.75
C THR A 20 5.74 -11.02 19.96
N MET A 21 6.61 -10.76 20.93
CA MET A 21 7.55 -11.75 21.46
C MET A 21 6.88 -12.51 22.60
N LEU A 22 6.88 -13.85 22.54
CA LEU A 22 6.31 -14.72 23.56
C LEU A 22 7.42 -15.59 24.17
N SER A 23 8.22 -15.00 25.06
CA SER A 23 9.36 -15.68 25.70
C SER A 23 8.95 -16.93 26.48
N ASN A 24 7.77 -16.92 27.10
CA ASN A 24 7.30 -17.97 28.01
C ASN A 24 6.36 -18.98 27.32
N ALA A 25 5.97 -18.74 26.07
CA ALA A 25 5.08 -19.65 25.34
C ALA A 25 5.88 -20.76 24.64
N LYS A 26 5.36 -21.99 24.69
CA LYS A 26 5.91 -23.14 23.96
C LYS A 26 5.26 -23.23 22.59
N PRO A 27 6.00 -23.59 21.52
CA PRO A 27 5.40 -23.84 20.22
C PRO A 27 4.33 -24.93 20.29
N GLN A 28 3.18 -24.69 19.63
CA GLN A 28 2.04 -25.62 19.64
C GLN A 28 1.92 -26.45 18.35
N HIS A 29 2.67 -26.12 17.30
CA HIS A 29 2.50 -26.70 15.96
C HIS A 29 3.66 -27.64 15.57
N GLY A 30 4.06 -28.51 16.50
CA GLY A 30 5.13 -29.50 16.26
C GLY A 30 6.46 -28.85 15.89
N GLN A 31 6.97 -29.14 14.69
CA GLN A 31 8.23 -28.59 14.19
C GLN A 31 8.13 -27.11 13.76
N CYS A 32 6.92 -26.56 13.58
CA CYS A 32 6.74 -25.15 13.28
C CYS A 32 6.87 -24.35 14.57
N PRO A 33 7.91 -23.51 14.75
CA PRO A 33 8.18 -22.82 16.01
C PRO A 33 7.31 -21.55 16.17
N VAL A 34 6.08 -21.57 15.66
CA VAL A 34 5.09 -20.52 15.91
C VAL A 34 4.49 -20.74 17.30
N LYS A 35 4.33 -19.64 18.03
CA LYS A 35 3.72 -19.65 19.36
C LYS A 35 2.48 -18.79 19.35
N ILE A 36 1.40 -19.29 19.94
CA ILE A 36 0.14 -18.57 20.09
C ILE A 36 -0.19 -18.44 21.57
N ASP A 37 -0.53 -17.24 22.01
CA ASP A 37 -1.11 -16.98 23.32
C ASP A 37 -2.55 -16.49 23.13
N PHE A 38 -3.51 -17.40 23.36
CA PHE A 38 -4.93 -17.12 23.21
C PHE A 38 -5.46 -16.16 24.29
N SER A 39 -4.86 -16.16 25.49
CA SER A 39 -5.28 -15.29 26.59
C SER A 39 -4.86 -13.85 26.33
N ALA A 40 -3.61 -13.65 25.91
CA ALA A 40 -3.09 -12.34 25.53
C ALA A 40 -3.49 -11.93 24.09
N ARG A 41 -4.16 -12.80 23.33
CA ARG A 41 -4.52 -12.61 21.92
C ARG A 41 -3.32 -12.18 21.08
N ALA A 42 -2.25 -12.96 21.18
CA ALA A 42 -0.93 -12.66 20.67
C ALA A 42 -0.32 -13.84 19.92
N ALA A 43 0.49 -13.55 18.90
CA ALA A 43 1.22 -14.56 18.15
C ALA A 43 2.70 -14.19 18.00
N GLU A 44 3.59 -15.17 18.17
CA GLU A 44 5.01 -15.03 17.82
C GLU A 44 5.31 -15.93 16.60
N PRO A 45 5.66 -15.34 15.45
CA PRO A 45 6.09 -16.10 14.28
C PRO A 45 7.54 -16.59 14.45
N ARG A 46 7.97 -17.51 13.57
CA ARG A 46 9.38 -17.91 13.50
C ARG A 46 10.28 -16.74 13.10
N ASP A 47 11.52 -16.75 13.57
CA ASP A 47 12.50 -15.69 13.33
C ASP A 47 12.73 -15.38 11.84
N ALA A 48 12.82 -16.42 11.00
CA ALA A 48 13.07 -16.28 9.55
C ALA A 48 12.03 -15.42 8.79
N ILE A 49 10.86 -15.13 9.36
CA ILE A 49 9.83 -14.29 8.72
C ILE A 49 9.53 -13.00 9.49
N LYS A 50 10.16 -12.75 10.65
CA LYS A 50 9.89 -11.55 11.47
C LYS A 50 10.17 -10.25 10.69
N GLY A 51 11.30 -10.18 9.98
CA GLY A 51 11.63 -9.02 9.13
C GLY A 51 10.64 -8.82 7.98
N GLN A 52 10.25 -9.89 7.30
CA GLN A 52 9.25 -9.84 6.22
C GLN A 52 7.90 -9.32 6.74
N ILE A 53 7.47 -9.80 7.91
CA ILE A 53 6.25 -9.31 8.56
C ILE A 53 6.35 -7.81 8.86
N ALA A 54 7.48 -7.35 9.40
CA ALA A 54 7.71 -5.92 9.66
C ALA A 54 7.52 -5.06 8.42
N ARG A 55 8.20 -5.40 7.32
CA ARG A 55 8.13 -4.63 6.07
C ARG A 55 6.77 -4.70 5.38
N ILE A 56 6.05 -5.82 5.52
CA ILE A 56 4.65 -5.92 5.07
C ILE A 56 3.75 -5.01 5.89
N TYR A 57 3.91 -5.01 7.22
CA TYR A 57 3.13 -4.13 8.09
C TYR A 57 3.40 -2.65 7.76
N PHE A 58 4.66 -2.25 7.63
CA PHE A 58 5.02 -0.88 7.26
C PHE A 58 4.39 -0.48 5.93
N TYR A 59 4.50 -1.33 4.91
CA TYR A 59 3.88 -1.10 3.61
C TYR A 59 2.36 -0.91 3.71
N MET A 60 1.67 -1.82 4.41
CA MET A 60 0.21 -1.76 4.50
C MET A 60 -0.26 -0.52 5.25
N HIS A 61 0.43 -0.12 6.33
CA HIS A 61 0.06 1.06 7.10
C HIS A 61 0.38 2.35 6.35
N ASP A 62 1.56 2.43 5.71
CA ASP A 62 1.98 3.59 4.92
C ASP A 62 1.07 3.81 3.71
N ARG A 63 0.78 2.75 2.95
CA ARG A 63 0.04 2.84 1.69
C ARG A 63 -1.44 3.08 1.89
N TYR A 64 -2.04 2.49 2.93
CA TYR A 64 -3.50 2.53 3.14
C TYR A 64 -3.93 3.39 4.32
N ASP A 65 -3.02 4.22 4.83
CA ASP A 65 -3.26 5.15 5.93
C ASP A 65 -3.86 4.49 7.19
N LEU A 66 -3.24 3.40 7.62
CA LEU A 66 -3.68 2.68 8.80
C LEU A 66 -2.89 3.12 10.04
N ASN A 67 -3.56 3.13 11.19
CA ASN A 67 -2.93 3.44 12.46
C ASN A 67 -2.20 2.23 13.03
N MET A 68 -0.96 2.44 13.49
CA MET A 68 -0.17 1.43 14.18
C MET A 68 0.17 1.91 15.59
N SER A 69 -0.09 1.09 16.62
CA SER A 69 0.24 1.46 18.00
C SER A 69 1.74 1.66 18.17
N ARG A 70 2.15 2.53 19.10
CA ARG A 70 3.57 2.79 19.38
C ARG A 70 4.34 1.51 19.72
N GLN A 71 3.73 0.61 20.50
CA GLN A 71 4.32 -0.67 20.88
C GLN A 71 4.56 -1.56 19.65
N GLN A 72 3.58 -1.65 18.75
CA GLN A 72 3.72 -2.45 17.53
C GLN A 72 4.78 -1.87 16.60
N GLN A 73 4.84 -0.54 16.46
CA GLN A 73 5.90 0.12 15.68
C GLN A 73 7.28 -0.23 16.21
N GLN A 74 7.50 -0.12 17.52
CA GLN A 74 8.79 -0.43 18.15
C GLN A 74 9.21 -1.88 17.93
N LEU A 75 8.27 -2.82 18.09
CA LEU A 75 8.52 -4.24 17.84
C LEU A 75 8.93 -4.48 16.39
N LEU A 76 8.16 -3.96 15.43
CA LEU A 76 8.42 -4.19 14.02
C LEU A 76 9.70 -3.49 13.56
N MET A 77 10.03 -2.31 14.10
CA MET A 77 11.32 -1.65 13.84
C MET A 77 12.50 -2.49 14.36
N ALA A 78 12.37 -3.11 15.53
CA ALA A 78 13.37 -4.03 16.04
C ALA A 78 13.52 -5.26 15.14
N TRP A 79 12.41 -5.84 14.68
CA TRP A 79 12.42 -6.99 13.78
C TRP A 79 12.98 -6.67 12.41
N ASP A 80 12.66 -5.51 11.83
CA ASP A 80 13.20 -5.07 10.55
C ASP A 80 14.73 -4.93 10.60
N LYS A 81 15.25 -4.36 11.70
CA LYS A 81 16.69 -4.25 11.94
C LYS A 81 17.36 -5.60 12.19
N GLN A 82 16.75 -6.47 13.00
CA GLN A 82 17.32 -7.75 13.38
C GLN A 82 17.30 -8.78 12.24
N PHE A 83 16.28 -8.69 11.37
CA PHE A 83 16.05 -9.63 10.27
C PHE A 83 16.03 -8.87 8.94
N PRO A 84 17.22 -8.59 8.35
CA PRO A 84 17.33 -7.79 7.14
C PRO A 84 16.65 -8.45 5.94
N VAL A 85 16.42 -7.64 4.89
CA VAL A 85 15.84 -8.09 3.63
C VAL A 85 16.69 -9.23 3.04
N THR A 86 16.02 -10.31 2.62
CA THR A 86 16.68 -11.46 1.97
C THR A 86 16.57 -11.38 0.45
N GLU A 87 17.44 -12.08 -0.27
CA GLU A 87 17.38 -12.16 -1.74
C GLU A 87 16.03 -12.69 -2.24
N TRP A 88 15.47 -13.68 -1.55
CA TRP A 88 14.14 -14.20 -1.87
C TRP A 88 13.05 -13.13 -1.72
N GLU A 89 13.14 -12.29 -0.69
CA GLU A 89 12.18 -11.21 -0.47
C GLU A 89 12.27 -10.13 -1.57
N ARG A 90 13.48 -9.79 -2.02
CA ARG A 90 13.68 -8.89 -3.18
C ARG A 90 13.10 -9.48 -4.46
N GLU A 91 13.35 -10.76 -4.72
CA GLU A 91 12.81 -11.43 -5.91
C GLU A 91 11.27 -11.52 -5.85
N ARG A 92 10.71 -11.78 -4.67
CA ARG A 92 9.26 -11.77 -4.45
C ARG A 92 8.68 -10.37 -4.71
N ASP A 93 9.30 -9.32 -4.17
CA ASP A 93 8.89 -7.93 -4.41
C ASP A 93 8.91 -7.60 -5.91
N ARG A 94 10.01 -7.91 -6.60
CA ARG A 94 10.15 -7.69 -8.05
C ARG A 94 9.03 -8.36 -8.86
N ARG A 95 8.67 -9.62 -8.52
CA ARG A 95 7.58 -10.35 -9.18
C ARG A 95 6.23 -9.71 -8.94
N ILE A 96 5.96 -9.25 -7.71
CA ILE A 96 4.72 -8.57 -7.35
C ILE A 96 4.64 -7.21 -8.05
N ALA A 97 5.71 -6.43 -8.02
CA ALA A 97 5.80 -5.12 -8.66
C ALA A 97 5.53 -5.18 -10.16
N LYS A 98 6.05 -6.21 -10.85
CA LYS A 98 5.74 -6.46 -12.28
C LYS A 98 4.24 -6.64 -12.55
N ARG A 99 3.45 -7.10 -11.58
CA ARG A 99 2.00 -7.31 -11.71
C ARG A 99 1.19 -6.12 -11.21
N MET A 100 1.58 -5.54 -10.08
CA MET A 100 0.84 -4.48 -9.38
C MET A 100 1.21 -3.07 -9.85
N GLY A 101 2.36 -2.90 -10.51
CA GLY A 101 2.87 -1.61 -10.95
C GLY A 101 3.62 -0.80 -9.89
N HIS A 102 3.82 -1.35 -8.68
CA HIS A 102 4.55 -0.70 -7.60
C HIS A 102 5.22 -1.73 -6.68
N SER A 103 6.39 -1.39 -6.15
CA SER A 103 7.13 -2.18 -5.16
C SER A 103 6.72 -1.86 -3.72
N ASN A 104 7.17 -2.68 -2.78
CA ASN A 104 7.23 -2.33 -1.37
C ASN A 104 8.51 -1.51 -1.10
N PRO A 105 8.42 -0.20 -0.83
CA PRO A 105 9.59 0.65 -0.63
C PRO A 105 10.41 0.30 0.63
N PHE A 106 9.82 -0.42 1.59
CA PHE A 106 10.53 -0.95 2.76
C PHE A 106 11.35 -2.20 2.45
N VAL A 107 11.10 -2.86 1.31
CA VAL A 107 11.94 -3.96 0.80
C VAL A 107 13.04 -3.43 -0.12
N THR A 108 12.73 -2.43 -0.95
CA THR A 108 13.74 -1.82 -1.86
C THR A 108 14.73 -0.93 -1.11
N GLY A 109 14.36 -0.41 0.07
CA GLY A 109 15.17 0.50 0.87
C GLY A 109 14.93 1.98 0.55
N GLU A 110 13.98 2.28 -0.33
CA GLU A 110 13.54 3.65 -0.61
C GLU A 110 12.87 4.31 0.60
N ARG A 111 12.32 3.51 1.52
CA ARG A 111 11.71 3.98 2.77
C ARG A 111 12.15 3.15 3.96
N THR A 112 12.18 3.81 5.10
CA THR A 112 12.43 3.20 6.41
C THR A 112 11.37 3.69 7.40
N TRP A 113 10.81 2.80 8.21
CA TRP A 113 9.85 3.20 9.23
C TRP A 113 10.55 3.83 10.44
N SER A 114 9.95 4.88 11.00
CA SER A 114 10.40 5.51 12.24
C SER A 114 9.21 5.90 13.12
N LEU A 115 9.46 6.15 14.41
CA LEU A 115 8.39 6.64 15.29
C LEU A 115 7.89 8.01 14.80
N GLY A 116 6.58 8.13 14.61
CA GLY A 116 5.98 9.33 14.02
C GLY A 116 5.99 9.36 12.49
N HIS A 117 6.25 8.22 11.84
CA HIS A 117 6.11 8.06 10.39
C HIS A 117 4.78 8.62 9.88
N LYS A 118 4.83 9.45 8.83
CA LYS A 118 3.65 9.98 8.15
C LYS A 118 3.32 9.07 6.97
N ASN A 119 2.17 8.40 7.05
CA ASN A 119 1.68 7.53 5.98
C ASN A 119 1.48 8.32 4.68
N ARG A 120 1.81 7.69 3.55
CA ARG A 120 1.64 8.29 2.22
C ARG A 120 0.22 8.17 1.66
N ALA A 121 -0.58 7.22 2.14
CA ALA A 121 -1.95 6.99 1.72
C ALA A 121 -2.13 6.76 0.20
N GLU A 122 -1.08 6.35 -0.53
CA GLU A 122 -1.09 6.18 -2.00
C GLU A 122 -2.12 5.14 -2.50
N GLY A 123 -2.48 4.19 -1.65
CA GLY A 123 -3.50 3.17 -1.95
C GLY A 123 -4.92 3.59 -1.55
N VAL A 124 -5.09 4.74 -0.91
CA VAL A 124 -6.38 5.31 -0.56
C VAL A 124 -6.83 6.21 -1.73
N VAL A 125 -7.47 5.61 -2.73
CA VAL A 125 -8.18 6.41 -3.74
C VAL A 125 -9.37 7.06 -3.05
N THR A 126 -9.26 8.34 -2.69
CA THR A 126 -10.44 9.12 -2.35
C THR A 126 -11.29 9.20 -3.61
N GLN A 127 -12.41 8.46 -3.66
CA GLN A 127 -13.37 8.53 -4.77
C GLN A 127 -13.90 9.96 -5.04
N LEU A 128 -13.67 10.90 -4.12
CA LEU A 128 -14.02 12.32 -4.27
C LEU A 128 -12.99 13.10 -5.12
N LEU A 129 -11.72 12.70 -5.18
CA LEU A 129 -10.69 13.41 -5.95
C LEU A 129 -10.66 13.02 -7.44
N SER A 130 -11.12 11.81 -7.77
CA SER A 130 -11.22 11.34 -9.16
C SER A 130 -12.29 12.08 -9.99
N ARG A 131 -13.22 12.79 -9.33
CA ARG A 131 -14.21 13.65 -10.01
C ARG A 131 -13.65 15.03 -10.40
N GLN A 132 -12.66 15.54 -9.70
CA GLN A 132 -12.15 16.90 -9.93
C GLN A 132 -11.09 16.96 -11.05
N THR A 133 -10.40 15.85 -11.32
CA THR A 133 -9.37 15.79 -12.38
C THR A 133 -9.93 15.57 -13.79
N GLN A 134 -11.21 15.19 -13.93
CA GLN A 134 -11.85 15.00 -15.25
C GLN A 134 -12.52 16.27 -15.82
N GLN A 135 -12.59 17.37 -15.06
CA GLN A 135 -13.24 18.63 -15.49
C GLN A 135 -12.29 19.78 -15.82
N THR A 136 -10.98 19.53 -15.93
CA THR A 136 -10.07 20.53 -16.49
C THR A 136 -9.43 19.97 -17.75
N HIS A 137 -9.76 20.59 -18.88
CA HIS A 137 -9.13 20.60 -20.21
C HIS A 137 -10.10 20.26 -21.36
N ALA A 138 -10.93 21.23 -21.70
CA ALA A 138 -11.14 21.57 -23.12
C ALA A 138 -10.68 23.03 -23.28
N PRO A 139 -9.65 23.33 -24.07
CA PRO A 139 -9.34 24.71 -24.41
C PRO A 139 -10.50 25.29 -25.23
N ILE A 140 -11.10 26.37 -24.74
CA ILE A 140 -12.06 27.18 -25.50
C ILE A 140 -11.23 27.97 -26.52
N GLU A 141 -11.33 27.60 -27.80
CA GLU A 141 -10.73 28.35 -28.90
C GLU A 141 -11.56 29.62 -29.14
N ILE A 142 -11.17 30.73 -28.50
CA ILE A 142 -11.75 32.04 -28.80
C ILE A 142 -11.16 32.51 -30.13
N LYS A 143 -11.88 32.29 -31.23
CA LYS A 143 -11.55 32.92 -32.52
C LYS A 143 -11.87 34.41 -32.45
N THR A 144 -10.89 35.22 -32.04
CA THR A 144 -10.94 36.67 -32.20
C THR A 144 -10.69 37.02 -33.66
N SER A 145 -11.73 36.99 -34.49
CA SER A 145 -11.70 37.63 -35.81
C SER A 145 -12.18 39.06 -35.68
N PHE A 146 -11.30 39.96 -35.26
CA PHE A 146 -11.46 41.38 -35.57
C PHE A 146 -11.04 41.59 -37.02
N LYS A 147 -12.01 41.75 -37.91
CA LYS A 147 -11.81 42.42 -39.18
C LYS A 147 -12.90 43.47 -39.35
N THR A 148 -12.56 44.69 -38.96
CA THR A 148 -13.11 45.91 -39.55
C THR A 148 -13.06 45.80 -41.06
N ASP A 149 -14.18 46.00 -41.74
CA ASP A 149 -14.30 46.97 -42.84
C ASP A 149 -15.77 47.12 -43.25
N CYS A 150 -16.28 48.32 -42.99
CA CYS A 150 -17.55 48.84 -43.49
C CYS A 150 -17.38 49.31 -44.95
N CYS A 151 -18.51 49.28 -45.68
CA CYS A 151 -18.75 50.04 -46.91
C CYS A 151 -17.97 49.61 -48.16
N SER A 152 -18.66 48.96 -49.10
CA SER A 152 -18.97 49.59 -50.41
C SER A 152 -19.89 48.69 -51.22
N ILE A 153 -21.12 49.18 -51.39
CA ILE A 153 -22.15 48.66 -52.30
C ILE A 153 -21.70 48.97 -53.72
N ALA A 154 -21.55 47.95 -54.57
CA ALA A 154 -21.39 48.13 -56.01
C ALA A 154 -22.77 48.02 -56.69
N PRO A 155 -23.16 48.99 -57.54
CA PRO A 155 -24.44 48.96 -58.25
C PRO A 155 -24.41 48.04 -59.47
N ILE A 156 -25.53 47.36 -59.69
CA ILE A 156 -25.87 46.53 -60.86
C ILE A 156 -26.09 47.46 -62.07
N PRO A 157 -25.47 47.23 -63.25
CA PRO A 157 -25.92 47.86 -64.47
C PRO A 157 -26.89 46.96 -65.25
N PHE A 158 -27.93 47.65 -65.73
CA PHE A 158 -29.10 47.23 -66.50
C PHE A 158 -28.80 46.75 -67.93
N CYS A 159 -29.78 46.00 -68.48
CA CYS A 159 -29.94 45.55 -69.87
C CYS A 159 -29.93 46.66 -70.95
N ALA A 160 -29.51 46.28 -72.16
CA ALA A 160 -30.01 46.70 -73.49
C ALA A 160 -29.03 46.13 -74.56
N THR A 161 -29.38 45.56 -75.72
CA THR A 161 -30.59 45.21 -76.45
C THR A 161 -30.18 44.11 -77.44
#